data_AF-A0AA97ARV4-F1
#
_entry.id   AF-A0AA97ARV4-F1
#
_cell.length_a   1.000
_cell.length_b   1.000
_cell.length_c   1.000
_cell.angle_alpha   90.00
_cell.angle_beta   90.00
_cell.angle_gamma   90.00
#
_symmetry.space_group_name_H-M   'P 1'
#
loop_
_entity.id
_entity.type
_entity.pdbx_description
1 polymer ?
#
loop_
_entity_poly.entity_id
_entity_poly.type
_entity_poly.pdbx_seq_one_letter_code
_entity_poly.pdbx_strand_id
1 'polypeptide(L)'
;MLNRNSTENTLKKSAPHHRISVKDVIRDYQAGLLTPAGAIFYLIAASRRIGQSIRVSISQICRQLDLSRATYYRAIGTLAEQGRLRISAPDEMELSIPISTTEGVPDYIFLEELSQICDNLSQNCDRNSQICDNLSQNCDNLSQICDNQGLEPRTQAESGSPQLTQLDQSFKQLTTESVSPPTHPVDQRLKESGIELTEAQLLQIEHFTAEQIEQAIAVVQNSKRVQDKVKFFFKALRNGWRPNLPRESAPSNFGEWFDRARAQGRVVASMMGGDGILRILMPDERWLTLADAILEVSGS
;
A
#
# COMPACT_ATOMS: atom_id res chain seq x y z
N MET A 1 40.95 28.25 -37.78
CA MET A 1 41.02 28.17 -36.30
C MET A 1 39.65 27.72 -35.81
N LEU A 2 39.52 26.43 -35.44
CA LEU A 2 38.25 25.81 -35.05
C LEU A 2 38.07 25.93 -33.54
N ASN A 3 37.01 26.63 -33.13
CA ASN A 3 36.65 26.85 -31.74
C ASN A 3 35.80 25.67 -31.24
N ARG A 4 36.36 24.86 -30.33
CA ARG A 4 35.64 23.75 -29.68
C ARG A 4 35.01 24.26 -28.39
N ASN A 5 33.71 24.52 -28.43
CA ASN A 5 32.91 24.77 -27.24
C ASN A 5 32.77 23.47 -26.44
N SER A 6 33.40 23.42 -25.27
CA SER A 6 33.22 22.37 -24.28
C SER A 6 31.89 22.58 -23.58
N THR A 7 30.94 21.68 -23.80
CA THR A 7 29.72 21.57 -23.00
C THR A 7 30.06 20.85 -21.70
N GLU A 8 30.23 21.63 -20.63
CA GLU A 8 30.29 21.11 -19.25
C GLU A 8 28.96 20.47 -18.90
N ASN A 9 28.93 19.14 -18.97
CA ASN A 9 27.81 18.33 -18.51
C ASN A 9 27.98 18.12 -17.00
N THR A 10 27.45 19.03 -16.19
CA THR A 10 27.37 18.90 -14.73
C THR A 10 26.39 17.80 -14.35
N LEU A 11 26.87 16.56 -14.34
CA LEU A 11 26.21 15.42 -13.72
C LEU A 11 25.96 15.75 -12.24
N LYS A 12 24.70 16.01 -11.88
CA LYS A 12 24.22 16.06 -10.50
C LYS A 12 24.68 14.78 -9.80
N LYS A 13 25.63 14.90 -8.86
CA LYS A 13 26.02 13.80 -7.95
C LYS A 13 24.76 13.42 -7.18
N SER A 14 24.12 12.31 -7.55
CA SER A 14 23.09 11.71 -6.71
C SER A 14 23.71 11.44 -5.33
N ALA A 15 22.98 11.78 -4.27
CA ALA A 15 23.43 11.52 -2.92
C ALA A 15 23.79 10.04 -2.79
N PRO A 16 24.93 9.67 -2.16
CA PRO A 16 25.31 8.28 -2.02
C PRO A 16 24.26 7.60 -1.15
N HIS A 17 23.38 6.80 -1.77
CA HIS A 17 22.47 5.93 -1.03
C HIS A 17 23.33 5.04 -0.13
N HIS A 18 23.32 5.33 1.17
CA HIS A 18 24.16 4.62 2.12
C HIS A 18 23.68 3.18 2.21
N ARG A 19 24.42 2.28 1.55
CA ARG A 19 24.11 0.85 1.59
C ARG A 19 24.48 0.33 2.97
N ILE A 20 23.49 -0.14 3.71
CA ILE A 20 23.69 -0.75 5.03
C ILE A 20 24.77 -1.84 4.95
N SER A 21 25.81 -1.73 5.79
CA SER A 21 26.87 -2.73 5.79
C SER A 21 26.43 -3.97 6.56
N VAL A 22 27.05 -5.13 6.28
CA VAL A 22 26.78 -6.37 7.05
C VAL A 22 27.02 -6.16 8.55
N LYS A 23 28.00 -5.32 8.92
CA LYS A 23 28.29 -5.00 10.32
C LYS A 23 27.15 -4.20 10.97
N ASP A 24 26.58 -3.25 10.24
CA ASP A 24 25.44 -2.46 10.73
C ASP A 24 24.21 -3.36 10.92
N VAL A 25 23.93 -4.27 9.98
CA VAL A 25 22.83 -5.23 10.12
C VAL A 25 22.97 -6.09 11.37
N ILE A 26 24.18 -6.62 11.63
CA ILE A 26 24.45 -7.43 12.83
C ILE A 26 24.27 -6.60 14.10
N ARG A 27 24.81 -5.37 14.13
CA ARG A 27 24.65 -4.46 15.26
C ARG A 27 23.19 -4.15 15.55
N ASP A 28 22.44 -3.76 14.52
CA ASP A 28 21.04 -3.34 14.67
C ASP A 28 20.14 -4.51 15.07
N TYR A 29 20.46 -5.73 14.60
CA TYR A 29 19.81 -6.96 15.08
C TYR A 29 20.12 -7.24 16.56
N GLN A 30 21.38 -7.15 16.98
CA GLN A 30 21.79 -7.34 18.38
C GLN A 30 21.19 -6.28 19.31
N ALA A 31 20.96 -5.06 18.81
CA ALA A 31 20.26 -4.00 19.53
C ALA A 31 18.73 -4.19 19.59
N GLY A 32 18.18 -5.24 18.96
CA GLY A 32 16.74 -5.52 18.92
C GLY A 32 15.95 -4.61 17.97
N LEU A 33 16.62 -3.85 17.10
CA LEU A 33 15.98 -2.97 16.12
C LEU A 33 15.47 -3.74 14.90
N LEU A 34 16.07 -4.89 14.62
CA LEU A 34 15.66 -5.78 13.54
C LEU A 34 15.06 -7.07 14.09
N THR A 35 13.99 -7.53 13.47
CA THR A 35 13.48 -8.89 13.67
C THR A 35 14.43 -9.90 13.00
N PRO A 36 14.38 -11.20 13.35
CA PRO A 36 15.17 -12.23 12.67
C PRO A 36 14.98 -12.24 11.14
N ALA A 37 13.74 -12.04 10.67
CA ALA A 37 13.43 -11.93 9.25
C ALA A 37 14.05 -10.67 8.62
N GLY A 38 13.94 -9.51 9.29
CA GLY A 38 14.57 -8.27 8.83
C GLY A 38 16.09 -8.41 8.72
N ALA A 39 16.73 -8.96 9.75
CA ALA A 39 18.19 -9.14 9.78
C ALA A 39 18.67 -10.05 8.64
N ILE A 40 18.00 -11.18 8.40
CA ILE A 40 18.35 -12.09 7.29
C ILE A 40 18.18 -11.38 5.94
N PHE A 41 17.06 -10.66 5.73
CA PHE A 41 16.82 -9.93 4.49
C PHE A 41 17.93 -8.89 4.22
N TYR A 42 18.23 -8.04 5.20
CA TYR A 42 19.24 -7.00 5.03
C TYR A 42 20.66 -7.56 4.91
N LEU A 43 20.96 -8.70 5.56
CA LEU A 43 22.26 -9.36 5.42
C LEU A 43 22.48 -9.86 3.98
N ILE A 44 21.44 -10.41 3.34
CA ILE A 44 21.46 -10.82 1.93
C ILE A 44 21.57 -9.59 1.02
N ALA A 45 20.77 -8.54 1.26
CA ALA A 45 20.77 -7.29 0.49
C ALA A 45 22.11 -6.53 0.59
N ALA A 46 22.78 -6.59 1.74
CA ALA A 46 24.13 -6.03 1.92
C ALA A 46 25.19 -6.85 1.17
N SER A 47 24.99 -8.16 1.04
CA SER A 47 25.97 -9.08 0.43
C SER A 47 25.91 -9.11 -1.10
N ARG A 48 24.76 -8.85 -1.72
CA ARG A 48 24.56 -8.95 -3.19
C ARG A 48 23.59 -7.91 -3.75
N ARG A 49 23.62 -7.71 -5.07
CA ARG A 49 22.65 -6.87 -5.77
C ARG A 49 21.31 -7.62 -5.88
N ILE A 50 20.20 -6.88 -5.93
CA ILE A 50 18.85 -7.44 -6.14
C ILE A 50 18.86 -8.29 -7.42
N GLY A 51 18.19 -9.44 -7.39
CA GLY A 51 18.16 -10.41 -8.49
C GLY A 51 19.34 -11.38 -8.57
N GLN A 52 20.41 -11.18 -7.80
CA GLN A 52 21.49 -12.17 -7.72
C GLN A 52 21.20 -13.22 -6.65
N SER A 53 21.40 -14.49 -7.01
CA SER A 53 21.38 -15.60 -6.05
C SER A 53 22.67 -15.65 -5.24
N ILE A 54 22.55 -15.95 -3.96
CA ILE A 54 23.67 -16.23 -3.06
C ILE A 54 23.52 -17.61 -2.45
N ARG A 55 24.60 -18.39 -2.52
CA ARG A 55 24.76 -19.59 -1.71
C ARG A 55 25.13 -19.20 -0.30
N VAL A 56 24.33 -19.63 0.66
CA VAL A 56 24.52 -19.27 2.06
C VAL A 56 24.76 -20.50 2.90
N SER A 57 25.83 -20.44 3.70
CA SER A 57 26.04 -21.41 4.77
C SER A 57 25.13 -21.04 5.94
N ILE A 58 24.07 -21.84 6.13
CA ILE A 58 23.07 -21.65 7.20
C ILE A 58 23.76 -21.56 8.57
N SER A 59 24.75 -22.43 8.82
CA SER A 59 25.50 -22.44 10.07
C SER A 59 26.31 -21.15 10.30
N GLN A 60 26.83 -20.55 9.24
CA GLN A 60 27.57 -19.28 9.33
C GLN A 60 26.63 -18.12 9.66
N ILE A 61 25.48 -18.02 8.98
CA ILE A 61 24.49 -16.96 9.27
C ILE A 61 23.95 -17.10 10.68
N CYS A 62 23.57 -18.32 11.09
CA CYS A 62 23.09 -18.59 12.44
C CYS A 62 24.12 -18.19 13.50
N ARG A 63 25.41 -18.47 13.26
CA ARG A 63 26.49 -18.07 14.18
C ARG A 63 26.71 -16.56 14.22
N GLN A 64 26.65 -15.87 13.07
CA GLN A 64 26.86 -14.43 13.00
C GLN A 64 25.73 -13.63 13.67
N LEU A 65 24.49 -14.11 13.54
CA LEU A 65 23.31 -13.48 14.11
C LEU A 65 22.90 -14.08 15.47
N ASP A 66 23.66 -15.01 16.04
CA ASP A 66 23.27 -15.73 17.27
C ASP A 66 21.83 -16.28 17.21
N LEU A 67 21.49 -16.91 16.08
CA LEU A 67 20.16 -17.43 15.79
C LEU A 67 20.12 -18.96 15.91
N SER A 68 19.02 -19.49 16.47
CA SER A 68 18.73 -20.91 16.32
C SER A 68 18.38 -21.26 14.87
N ARG A 69 18.73 -22.47 14.42
CA ARG A 69 18.36 -22.94 13.07
C ARG A 69 16.84 -22.91 12.85
N ALA A 70 16.05 -23.23 13.87
CA ALA A 70 14.59 -23.17 13.78
C ALA A 70 14.10 -21.73 13.53
N THR A 71 14.68 -20.75 14.22
CA THR A 71 14.36 -19.33 14.02
C THR A 71 14.73 -18.88 12.60
N TYR A 72 15.89 -19.32 12.10
CA TYR A 72 16.32 -19.03 10.74
C TYR A 72 15.31 -19.55 9.70
N TYR A 73 14.90 -20.82 9.77
CA TYR A 73 13.95 -21.38 8.80
C TYR A 73 12.57 -20.72 8.89
N ARG A 74 12.08 -20.40 10.10
CA ARG A 74 10.83 -19.64 10.27
C ARG A 74 10.93 -18.27 9.59
N ALA A 75 12.02 -17.56 9.84
CA ALA A 75 12.25 -16.22 9.28
C ALA A 75 12.34 -16.26 7.75
N ILE A 76 13.05 -17.24 7.18
CA ILE A 76 13.11 -17.47 5.73
C ILE A 76 11.72 -17.81 5.16
N GLY A 77 10.95 -18.68 5.82
CA GLY A 77 9.59 -19.02 5.43
C GLY A 77 8.68 -17.78 5.37
N THR A 78 8.72 -16.95 6.42
CA THR A 78 8.00 -15.67 6.44
C THR A 78 8.39 -14.74 5.30
N LEU A 79 9.70 -14.63 4.98
CA LEU A 79 10.15 -13.80 3.86
C LEU A 79 9.70 -14.34 2.50
N ALA A 80 9.66 -15.67 2.35
CA ALA A 80 9.19 -16.31 1.12
C ALA A 80 7.68 -16.19 0.94
N GLU A 81 6.89 -16.36 2.00
CA GLU A 81 5.43 -16.14 2.00
C GLU A 81 5.08 -14.69 1.63
N GLN A 82 5.91 -13.72 2.04
CA GLN A 82 5.77 -12.31 1.68
C GLN A 82 6.27 -11.98 0.26
N GLY A 83 6.81 -12.94 -0.48
CA GLY A 83 7.41 -12.71 -1.80
C GLY A 83 8.69 -11.87 -1.77
N ARG A 84 9.30 -11.66 -0.60
CA ARG A 84 10.51 -10.83 -0.45
C ARG A 84 11.80 -11.61 -0.68
N LEU A 85 11.73 -12.94 -0.64
CA LEU A 85 12.88 -13.81 -0.82
C LEU A 85 12.47 -15.08 -1.57
N ARG A 86 13.23 -15.43 -2.60
CA ARG A 86 13.09 -16.70 -3.32
C ARG A 86 14.10 -17.69 -2.77
N ILE A 87 13.62 -18.89 -2.48
CA ILE A 87 14.43 -20.00 -1.98
C ILE A 87 14.54 -21.03 -3.11
N SER A 88 15.76 -21.43 -3.43
CA SER A 88 16.06 -22.53 -4.37
C SER A 88 16.92 -23.55 -3.64
N ALA A 89 16.60 -24.83 -3.78
CA ALA A 89 17.28 -25.92 -3.07
C ALA A 89 17.53 -27.16 -3.94
N PRO A 90 18.18 -27.05 -5.11
CA PRO A 90 18.53 -28.22 -5.90
C PRO A 90 19.59 -29.09 -5.21
N ASP A 91 20.57 -28.50 -4.51
CA ASP A 91 21.62 -29.22 -3.76
C ASP A 91 22.13 -28.44 -2.52
N GLU A 92 22.16 -27.11 -2.62
CA GLU A 92 22.53 -26.18 -1.54
C GLU A 92 21.46 -25.08 -1.42
N MET A 93 21.33 -24.47 -0.23
CA MET A 93 20.35 -23.40 -0.01
C MET A 93 20.81 -22.12 -0.70
N GLU A 94 20.14 -21.81 -1.81
CA GLU A 94 20.30 -20.57 -2.56
C GLU A 94 19.17 -19.60 -2.23
N LEU A 95 19.55 -18.39 -1.86
CA LEU A 95 18.62 -17.31 -1.57
C LEU A 95 18.81 -16.20 -2.60
N SER A 96 17.72 -15.68 -3.14
CA SER A 96 17.75 -14.49 -3.98
C SER A 96 16.62 -13.55 -3.60
N ILE A 97 16.90 -12.25 -3.62
CA ILE A 97 15.85 -11.24 -3.52
C ILE A 97 15.26 -11.15 -4.94
N PRO A 98 13.98 -11.53 -5.13
CA PRO A 98 13.38 -11.46 -6.45
C PRO A 98 13.43 -10.03 -6.96
N ILE A 99 13.69 -9.88 -8.26
CA ILE A 99 13.39 -8.63 -8.95
C ILE A 99 11.88 -8.66 -9.05
N SER A 100 11.17 -7.83 -8.29
CA SER A 100 9.73 -7.69 -8.41
C SER A 100 9.42 -7.16 -9.81
N THR A 101 9.18 -8.08 -10.72
CA THR A 101 8.61 -7.83 -12.04
C THR A 101 7.13 -8.17 -11.93
N THR A 102 6.39 -7.37 -11.18
CA THR A 102 4.94 -7.29 -11.35
C THR A 102 4.71 -6.80 -12.78
N GLU A 103 4.33 -7.72 -13.67
CA GLU A 103 3.85 -7.44 -15.03
C GLU A 103 4.63 -6.38 -15.84
N GLY A 104 5.93 -6.60 -16.03
CA GLY A 104 6.72 -5.87 -17.02
C GLY A 104 7.15 -4.45 -16.65
N VAL A 105 6.80 -3.96 -15.46
CA VAL A 105 7.38 -2.72 -14.92
C VAL A 105 8.18 -3.05 -13.66
N PRO A 106 9.51 -2.91 -13.69
CA PRO A 106 10.35 -3.21 -12.55
C PRO A 106 10.08 -2.25 -11.38
N ASP A 107 9.98 -2.79 -10.17
CA ASP A 107 9.72 -2.08 -8.91
C ASP A 107 10.74 -0.97 -8.55
N TYR A 108 11.86 -0.84 -9.27
CA TYR A 108 12.73 0.32 -9.12
C TYR A 108 12.08 1.62 -9.61
N ILE A 109 11.05 1.54 -10.47
CA ILE A 109 10.24 2.72 -10.82
C ILE A 109 9.39 3.17 -9.63
N PHE A 110 8.90 2.24 -8.79
CA PHE A 110 8.12 2.61 -7.61
C PHE A 110 8.96 3.35 -6.55
N LEU A 111 10.25 3.02 -6.44
CA LEU A 111 11.19 3.77 -5.58
C LEU A 111 11.49 5.17 -6.13
N GLU A 112 11.53 5.34 -7.45
CA GLU A 112 11.71 6.65 -8.09
C GLU A 112 10.44 7.49 -7.98
N GLU A 113 9.27 6.89 -8.12
CA GLU A 113 7.97 7.53 -7.91
C GLU A 113 7.76 7.92 -6.44
N LEU A 114 8.13 7.05 -5.50
CA LEU A 114 8.18 7.39 -4.07
C LEU A 114 9.22 8.49 -3.78
N SER A 115 10.37 8.50 -4.44
CA SER A 115 11.35 9.57 -4.33
C SER A 115 10.78 10.89 -4.83
N GLN A 116 10.09 10.87 -5.97
CA GLN A 116 9.45 12.05 -6.55
C GLN A 116 8.31 12.56 -5.65
N ILE A 117 7.54 11.66 -5.04
CA ILE A 117 6.53 12.00 -4.04
C ILE A 117 7.20 12.65 -2.82
N CYS A 118 8.31 12.11 -2.32
CA CYS A 118 9.05 12.68 -1.20
C CYS A 118 9.62 14.07 -1.54
N ASP A 119 10.17 14.26 -2.74
CA ASP A 119 10.67 15.55 -3.20
C ASP A 119 9.54 16.59 -3.32
N ASN A 120 8.36 16.18 -3.82
CA ASN A 120 7.19 17.04 -3.90
C ASN A 120 6.66 17.42 -2.50
N LEU A 121 6.66 16.48 -1.55
CA LEU A 121 6.34 16.72 -0.15
C LEU A 121 7.35 17.71 0.49
N SER A 122 8.64 17.54 0.22
CA SER A 122 9.68 18.47 0.68
C SER A 122 9.47 19.88 0.14
N GLN A 123 9.18 20.02 -1.16
CA GLN A 123 8.88 21.33 -1.78
C GLN A 123 7.63 21.98 -1.17
N ASN A 124 6.61 21.18 -0.84
CA ASN A 124 5.42 21.69 -0.15
C ASN A 124 5.75 22.14 1.28
N CYS A 125 6.61 21.42 2.00
CA CYS A 125 7.11 21.85 3.32
C CYS A 125 7.89 23.17 3.21
N ASP A 126 8.77 23.32 2.24
CA ASP A 126 9.53 24.56 2.01
C ASP A 126 8.59 25.73 1.69
N ARG A 127 7.59 25.50 0.85
CA ARG A 127 6.57 26.51 0.50
C ARG A 127 5.74 26.91 1.73
N ASN A 128 5.36 25.95 2.57
CA ASN A 128 4.65 26.24 3.82
C ASN A 128 5.54 27.01 4.80
N SER A 129 6.83 26.70 4.87
CA SER A 129 7.80 27.46 5.68
C SER A 129 7.88 28.91 5.21
N GLN A 130 7.95 29.16 3.90
CA GLN A 130 7.95 30.52 3.35
C GLN A 130 6.65 31.28 3.67
N ILE A 131 5.50 30.59 3.65
CA ILE A 131 4.23 31.19 4.07
C ILE A 131 4.29 31.59 5.54
N CYS A 132 4.82 30.73 6.42
CA CYS A 132 5.03 31.05 7.83
C CYS A 132 5.98 32.23 8.04
N ASP A 133 7.09 32.31 7.31
CA ASP A 133 8.04 33.42 7.39
C ASP A 133 7.41 34.75 6.97
N ASN A 134 6.62 34.74 5.88
CA ASN A 134 5.88 35.93 5.44
C ASN A 134 4.81 36.36 6.45
N LEU A 135 4.11 35.42 7.08
CA LEU A 135 3.19 35.69 8.18
C LEU A 135 3.91 36.33 9.36
N SER A 136 5.08 35.81 9.74
CA SER A 136 5.92 36.39 10.79
C SER A 136 6.33 37.82 10.47
N GLN A 137 6.81 38.10 9.25
CA GLN A 137 7.18 39.45 8.83
C GLN A 137 5.98 40.41 8.85
N ASN A 138 4.80 39.95 8.46
CA ASN A 138 3.58 40.74 8.57
C ASN A 138 3.23 41.05 10.03
N CYS A 139 3.38 40.10 10.94
CA CYS A 139 3.22 40.33 12.37
C CYS A 139 4.23 41.36 12.91
N ASP A 140 5.50 41.27 12.50
CA ASP A 140 6.53 42.23 12.91
C ASP A 140 6.24 43.64 12.39
N ASN A 141 5.80 43.76 11.14
CA ASN A 141 5.38 45.03 10.55
C ASN A 141 4.16 45.63 11.28
N LEU A 142 3.18 44.80 11.62
CA LEU A 142 2.02 45.23 12.42
C LEU A 142 2.44 45.68 13.82
N SER A 143 3.38 44.97 14.46
CA SER A 143 3.95 45.38 15.74
C SER A 143 4.65 46.74 15.64
N GLN A 144 5.48 46.95 14.62
CA GLN A 144 6.14 48.24 14.40
C GLN A 144 5.14 49.38 14.12
N ILE A 145 4.05 49.11 13.42
CA ILE A 145 2.97 50.09 13.22
C ILE A 145 2.34 50.45 14.57
N CYS A 146 2.07 49.45 15.44
CA CYS A 146 1.55 49.69 16.78
C CYS A 146 2.53 50.49 17.66
N ASP A 147 3.82 50.21 17.59
CA ASP A 147 4.86 50.93 18.35
C ASP A 147 5.02 52.38 17.85
N ASN A 148 5.01 52.58 16.53
CA ASN A 148 5.16 53.90 15.91
C ASN A 148 3.89 54.76 16.01
N GLN A 149 2.70 54.16 16.12
CA GLN A 149 1.46 54.89 16.32
C GLN A 149 1.33 55.48 17.73
N GLY A 150 2.33 55.28 18.60
CA GLY A 150 2.47 56.03 19.83
C GLY A 150 1.17 55.97 20.63
N LEU A 151 0.84 54.78 21.15
CA LEU A 151 -0.11 54.68 22.25
C LEU A 151 0.54 55.36 23.48
N GLU A 152 0.62 56.70 23.44
CA GLU A 152 0.55 57.52 24.63
C GLU A 152 -0.64 56.96 25.43
N PRO A 153 -0.43 56.58 26.72
CA PRO A 153 -1.51 56.08 27.55
C PRO A 153 -2.56 57.18 27.66
N ARG A 154 -3.58 57.13 26.79
CA ARG A 154 -4.65 58.12 26.77
C ARG A 154 -5.59 57.77 27.91
N THR A 155 -5.18 58.16 29.12
CA THR A 155 -6.12 58.48 30.19
C THR A 155 -7.00 59.60 29.68
N GLN A 156 -8.16 59.25 29.12
CA GLN A 156 -9.45 59.85 29.44
C GLN A 156 -10.57 59.32 28.55
N ALA A 157 -11.67 59.03 29.24
CA ALA A 157 -13.00 58.83 28.70
C ALA A 157 -13.37 59.89 27.66
N GLU A 158 -13.85 59.46 26.50
CA GLU A 158 -15.20 59.72 26.00
C GLU A 158 -15.28 59.50 24.47
N SER A 159 -16.29 58.70 24.11
CA SER A 159 -17.16 58.87 22.94
C SER A 159 -16.55 58.99 21.53
N GLY A 160 -16.64 57.88 20.79
CA GLY A 160 -17.10 57.89 19.40
C GLY A 160 -16.04 58.05 18.30
N SER A 161 -15.51 56.94 17.78
CA SER A 161 -14.87 56.93 16.45
C SER A 161 -15.08 55.59 15.73
N PRO A 162 -15.49 55.58 14.44
CA PRO A 162 -16.00 54.39 13.75
C PRO A 162 -14.96 53.65 12.88
N GLN A 163 -13.65 53.75 13.14
CA GLN A 163 -12.64 53.21 12.22
C GLN A 163 -12.10 51.81 12.54
N LEU A 164 -12.41 51.20 13.69
CA LEU A 164 -11.95 49.83 14.00
C LEU A 164 -12.78 48.71 13.35
N THR A 165 -13.89 49.02 12.67
CA THR A 165 -14.81 48.01 12.09
C THR A 165 -14.40 47.47 10.73
N GLN A 166 -13.40 48.06 10.04
CA GLN A 166 -12.99 47.58 8.71
C GLN A 166 -12.00 46.40 8.75
N LEU A 167 -11.10 46.34 9.73
CA LEU A 167 -10.12 45.23 9.82
C LEU A 167 -10.76 43.91 10.29
N ASP A 168 -11.79 43.98 11.14
CA ASP A 168 -12.52 42.81 11.65
C ASP A 168 -13.42 42.16 10.57
N GLN A 169 -13.77 42.91 9.52
CA GLN A 169 -14.54 42.40 8.37
C GLN A 169 -13.66 41.63 7.37
N SER A 170 -12.40 42.04 7.17
CA SER A 170 -11.48 41.33 6.28
C SER A 170 -11.00 40.00 6.86
N PHE A 171 -10.86 39.89 8.19
CA PHE A 171 -10.47 38.62 8.82
C PHE A 171 -11.60 37.59 8.82
N LYS A 172 -12.86 38.04 8.97
CA LYS A 172 -14.03 37.15 8.89
C LYS A 172 -14.24 36.55 7.49
N GLN A 173 -13.95 37.29 6.42
CA GLN A 173 -14.09 36.76 5.04
C GLN A 173 -13.11 35.63 4.71
N LEU A 174 -11.95 35.55 5.38
CA LEU A 174 -10.96 34.49 5.16
C LEU A 174 -11.27 33.19 5.93
N THR A 175 -12.15 33.23 6.92
CA THR A 175 -12.45 32.06 7.78
C THR A 175 -13.85 31.46 7.60
N THR A 176 -14.74 32.07 6.80
CA THR A 176 -16.13 31.59 6.62
C THR A 176 -16.40 30.83 5.34
N GLU A 177 -15.43 30.67 4.44
CA GLU A 177 -15.51 29.58 3.45
C GLU A 177 -15.12 28.28 4.15
N SER A 178 -16.06 27.77 4.96
CA SER A 178 -16.12 26.36 5.35
C SER A 178 -16.31 25.54 4.09
N VAL A 179 -15.23 25.36 3.33
CA VAL A 179 -15.11 24.39 2.26
C VAL A 179 -15.32 23.04 2.93
N SER A 180 -16.57 22.58 2.91
CA SER A 180 -16.88 21.21 3.29
C SER A 180 -15.99 20.35 2.40
N PRO A 181 -15.11 19.51 2.98
CA PRO A 181 -14.20 18.70 2.20
C PRO A 181 -15.01 17.96 1.13
N PRO A 182 -14.53 17.89 -0.12
CA PRO A 182 -15.24 17.16 -1.16
C PRO A 182 -15.51 15.74 -0.67
N THR A 183 -16.76 15.47 -0.30
CA THR A 183 -17.18 14.17 0.22
C THR A 183 -16.89 13.12 -0.86
N HIS A 184 -16.02 12.17 -0.56
CA HIS A 184 -15.64 11.15 -1.53
C HIS A 184 -16.88 10.25 -1.76
N PRO A 185 -17.23 9.88 -3.00
CA PRO A 185 -18.42 9.05 -3.27
C PRO A 185 -18.42 7.70 -2.51
N VAL A 186 -17.23 7.24 -2.11
CA VAL A 186 -17.02 6.04 -1.28
C VAL A 186 -17.49 6.23 0.17
N ASP A 187 -17.46 7.45 0.71
CA ASP A 187 -17.83 7.72 2.10
C ASP A 187 -19.31 7.41 2.37
N GLN A 188 -20.17 7.73 1.38
CA GLN A 188 -21.60 7.45 1.48
C GLN A 188 -21.86 5.93 1.49
N ARG A 189 -21.22 5.18 0.60
CA ARG A 189 -21.31 3.71 0.52
C ARG A 189 -20.83 3.01 1.80
N LEU A 190 -19.73 3.49 2.38
CA LEU A 190 -19.19 2.97 3.64
C LEU A 190 -20.16 3.19 4.80
N LYS A 191 -20.74 4.40 4.90
CA LYS A 191 -21.77 4.72 5.89
C LYS A 191 -23.02 3.87 5.73
N GLU A 192 -23.53 3.70 4.50
CA GLU A 192 -24.68 2.85 4.20
C GLU A 192 -24.43 1.38 4.61
N SER A 193 -23.18 0.93 4.58
CA SER A 193 -22.76 -0.40 5.00
C SER A 193 -22.55 -0.54 6.53
N GLY A 194 -22.68 0.58 7.27
CA GLY A 194 -22.39 0.67 8.70
C GLY A 194 -20.91 0.54 9.02
N ILE A 195 -20.04 1.02 8.13
CA ILE A 195 -18.58 1.10 8.30
C ILE A 195 -18.24 2.58 8.50
N GLU A 196 -18.01 2.97 9.75
CA GLU A 196 -17.57 4.33 10.09
C GLU A 196 -16.05 4.35 10.22
N LEU A 197 -15.38 5.04 9.29
CA LEU A 197 -13.93 5.17 9.29
C LEU A 197 -13.50 6.48 9.95
N THR A 198 -12.40 6.40 10.71
CA THR A 198 -11.66 7.57 11.18
C THR A 198 -10.87 8.21 10.04
N GLU A 199 -10.47 9.47 10.19
CA GLU A 199 -9.67 10.19 9.18
C GLU A 199 -8.35 9.46 8.84
N ALA A 200 -7.67 8.93 9.86
CA ALA A 200 -6.46 8.12 9.67
C ALA A 200 -6.71 6.82 8.89
N GLN A 201 -7.93 6.28 8.94
CA GLN A 201 -8.32 5.10 8.17
C GLN A 201 -8.71 5.45 6.72
N LEU A 202 -9.26 6.65 6.49
CA LEU A 202 -9.52 7.14 5.14
C LEU A 202 -8.22 7.28 4.34
N LEU A 203 -7.16 7.84 4.94
CA LEU A 203 -5.83 7.91 4.33
C LEU A 203 -5.25 6.52 3.98
N GLN A 204 -5.60 5.47 4.74
CA GLN A 204 -5.15 4.11 4.43
C GLN A 204 -5.83 3.52 3.20
N ILE A 205 -7.07 3.92 2.89
CA ILE A 205 -7.80 3.38 1.74
C ILE A 205 -7.49 4.11 0.43
N GLU A 206 -6.86 5.29 0.47
CA GLU A 206 -6.48 6.06 -0.73
C GLU A 206 -5.54 5.29 -1.68
N HIS A 207 -4.82 4.30 -1.17
CA HIS A 207 -3.90 3.47 -1.95
C HIS A 207 -4.60 2.32 -2.71
N PHE A 208 -5.92 2.14 -2.53
CA PHE A 208 -6.69 1.06 -3.15
C PHE A 208 -7.58 1.60 -4.25
N THR A 209 -7.83 0.78 -5.27
CA THR A 209 -8.74 1.18 -6.35
C THR A 209 -10.18 1.19 -5.85
N ALA A 210 -11.03 2.01 -6.48
CA ALA A 210 -12.46 2.05 -6.18
C ALA A 210 -13.11 0.65 -6.27
N GLU A 211 -12.70 -0.16 -7.25
CA GLU A 211 -13.19 -1.54 -7.40
C GLU A 211 -12.84 -2.43 -6.20
N GLN A 212 -11.60 -2.35 -5.70
CA GLN A 212 -11.18 -3.13 -4.53
C GLN A 212 -11.96 -2.75 -3.28
N ILE A 213 -12.19 -1.44 -3.09
CA ILE A 213 -12.99 -0.93 -1.98
C ILE A 213 -14.43 -1.45 -2.09
N GLU A 214 -15.02 -1.37 -3.28
CA GLU A 214 -16.37 -1.87 -3.55
C GLU A 214 -16.51 -3.38 -3.31
N GLN A 215 -15.53 -4.17 -3.75
CA GLN A 215 -15.49 -5.61 -3.47
C GLN A 215 -15.41 -5.90 -1.96
N ALA A 216 -14.54 -5.18 -1.24
CA ALA A 216 -14.41 -5.34 0.21
C ALA A 216 -15.70 -4.92 0.97
N ILE A 217 -16.38 -3.86 0.53
CA ILE A 217 -17.69 -3.46 1.07
C ILE A 217 -18.70 -4.59 0.87
N ALA A 218 -18.78 -5.16 -0.33
CA ALA A 218 -19.70 -6.27 -0.64
C ALA A 218 -19.42 -7.53 0.20
N VAL A 219 -18.15 -7.82 0.49
CA VAL A 219 -17.74 -8.92 1.41
C VAL A 219 -18.29 -8.69 2.81
N VAL A 220 -18.18 -7.47 3.33
CA VAL A 220 -18.69 -7.10 4.66
C VAL A 220 -20.21 -7.23 4.70
N GLN A 221 -20.91 -6.76 3.66
CA GLN A 221 -22.38 -6.83 3.55
C GLN A 221 -22.90 -8.28 3.50
N ASN A 222 -22.21 -9.17 2.77
CA ASN A 222 -22.60 -10.59 2.67
C ASN A 222 -22.31 -11.41 3.94
N SER A 223 -21.56 -10.85 4.89
CA SER A 223 -21.12 -11.56 6.10
C SER A 223 -22.12 -11.37 7.24
N LYS A 224 -22.90 -12.42 7.56
CA LYS A 224 -23.97 -12.38 8.58
C LYS A 224 -23.50 -12.22 10.03
N ARG A 225 -22.21 -12.42 10.33
CA ARG A 225 -21.67 -12.45 11.71
C ARG A 225 -20.28 -11.84 11.80
N VAL A 226 -20.20 -10.52 11.74
CA VAL A 226 -18.94 -9.79 11.95
C VAL A 226 -19.11 -8.86 13.14
N GLN A 227 -18.32 -9.07 14.20
CA GLN A 227 -18.35 -8.23 15.40
C GLN A 227 -17.78 -6.82 15.14
N ASP A 228 -16.74 -6.74 14.33
CA ASP A 228 -16.05 -5.49 13.98
C ASP A 228 -15.97 -5.36 12.46
N LYS A 229 -16.92 -4.62 11.89
CA LYS A 229 -17.03 -4.41 10.45
C LYS A 229 -15.82 -3.67 9.88
N VAL A 230 -15.23 -2.73 10.63
CA VAL A 230 -14.09 -1.91 10.17
C VAL A 230 -12.85 -2.78 10.05
N LYS A 231 -12.52 -3.56 11.09
CA LYS A 231 -11.38 -4.48 11.05
C LYS A 231 -11.55 -5.55 9.97
N PHE A 232 -12.77 -6.05 9.79
CA PHE A 232 -13.08 -7.03 8.75
C PHE A 232 -12.97 -6.45 7.34
N PHE A 233 -13.43 -5.22 7.14
CA PHE A 233 -13.28 -4.48 5.88
C PHE A 233 -11.80 -4.33 5.49
N PHE A 234 -10.94 -3.83 6.39
CA PHE A 234 -9.51 -3.73 6.09
C PHE A 234 -8.84 -5.09 5.85
N LYS A 235 -9.30 -6.13 6.54
CA LYS A 235 -8.83 -7.49 6.29
C LYS A 235 -9.26 -7.99 4.91
N ALA A 236 -10.48 -7.71 4.47
CA ALA A 236 -10.96 -8.02 3.14
C ALA A 236 -10.16 -7.28 2.08
N LEU A 237 -9.92 -5.98 2.29
CA LEU A 237 -9.17 -5.10 1.39
C LEU A 237 -7.72 -5.57 1.21
N ARG A 238 -6.99 -5.81 2.31
CA ARG A 238 -5.57 -6.24 2.27
C ARG A 238 -5.38 -7.62 1.64
N ASN A 239 -6.36 -8.51 1.78
CA ASN A 239 -6.27 -9.87 1.27
C ASN A 239 -6.97 -10.04 -0.10
N GLY A 240 -7.49 -8.95 -0.70
CA GLY A 240 -8.20 -9.02 -1.97
C GLY A 240 -9.43 -9.93 -1.95
N TRP A 241 -10.17 -9.97 -0.83
CA TRP A 241 -11.36 -10.80 -0.72
C TRP A 241 -12.45 -10.29 -1.66
N ARG A 242 -13.07 -11.23 -2.39
CA ARG A 242 -14.19 -10.95 -3.26
C ARG A 242 -15.50 -11.38 -2.59
N PRO A 243 -16.61 -10.66 -2.81
CA PRO A 243 -17.89 -11.08 -2.28
C PRO A 243 -18.16 -12.48 -2.79
N ASN A 244 -18.65 -13.36 -1.91
CA ASN A 244 -19.21 -14.64 -2.36
C ASN A 244 -20.29 -14.30 -3.37
N LEU A 245 -20.00 -14.52 -4.65
CA LEU A 245 -21.04 -14.51 -5.66
C LEU A 245 -22.10 -15.51 -5.20
N PRO A 246 -23.39 -15.20 -5.39
CA PRO A 246 -24.44 -16.16 -5.10
C PRO A 246 -24.01 -17.45 -5.80
N ARG A 247 -23.73 -18.49 -5.00
CA ARG A 247 -23.33 -19.78 -5.56
C ARG A 247 -24.41 -20.12 -6.55
N GLU A 248 -24.05 -20.26 -7.82
CA GLU A 248 -24.95 -20.91 -8.76
C GLU A 248 -25.16 -22.30 -8.17
N SER A 249 -26.29 -22.46 -7.48
CA SER A 249 -26.68 -23.74 -6.94
C SER A 249 -26.73 -24.65 -8.14
N ALA A 250 -25.89 -25.68 -8.12
CA ALA A 250 -25.91 -26.71 -9.14
C ALA A 250 -27.37 -27.10 -9.35
N PRO A 251 -27.84 -27.21 -10.61
CA PRO A 251 -29.21 -27.57 -10.88
C PRO A 251 -29.55 -28.85 -10.11
N SER A 252 -30.79 -28.98 -9.64
CA SER A 252 -31.18 -30.05 -8.71
C SER A 252 -30.89 -31.47 -9.24
N ASN A 253 -30.80 -31.61 -10.57
CA ASN A 253 -30.46 -32.84 -11.27
C ASN A 253 -28.96 -33.03 -11.56
N PHE A 254 -28.08 -32.15 -11.08
CA PHE A 254 -26.65 -32.20 -11.37
C PHE A 254 -26.01 -33.53 -10.96
N GLY A 255 -26.36 -34.05 -9.79
CA GLY A 255 -25.83 -35.33 -9.31
C GLY A 255 -26.14 -36.49 -10.25
N GLU A 256 -27.41 -36.63 -10.64
CA GLU A 256 -27.84 -37.69 -11.56
C GLU A 256 -27.19 -37.57 -12.95
N TRP A 257 -27.06 -36.33 -13.46
CA TRP A 257 -26.38 -36.07 -14.71
C TRP A 257 -24.89 -36.43 -14.64
N PHE A 258 -24.21 -35.99 -13.59
CA PHE A 258 -22.78 -36.20 -13.40
C PHE A 258 -22.44 -37.68 -13.25
N ASP A 259 -23.20 -38.41 -12.44
CA ASP A 259 -23.01 -39.86 -12.23
C ASP A 259 -23.18 -40.63 -13.54
N ARG A 260 -24.20 -40.28 -14.33
CA ARG A 260 -24.45 -40.89 -15.65
C ARG A 260 -23.32 -40.58 -16.64
N ALA A 261 -22.92 -39.30 -16.73
CA ALA A 261 -21.85 -38.87 -17.62
C ALA A 261 -20.50 -39.51 -17.24
N ARG A 262 -20.24 -39.67 -15.94
CA ARG A 262 -19.02 -40.29 -15.42
C ARG A 262 -19.00 -41.79 -15.70
N ALA A 263 -20.13 -42.49 -15.54
CA ALA A 263 -20.26 -43.90 -15.88
C ALA A 263 -20.02 -44.19 -17.38
N GLN A 264 -20.30 -43.21 -18.24
CA GLN A 264 -20.02 -43.26 -19.68
C GLN A 264 -18.59 -42.84 -20.04
N GLY A 265 -17.76 -42.46 -19.06
CA GLY A 265 -16.41 -41.95 -19.30
C GLY A 265 -16.38 -40.59 -20.00
N ARG A 266 -17.48 -39.82 -19.98
CA ARG A 266 -17.60 -38.50 -20.63
C ARG A 266 -17.13 -37.35 -19.73
N VAL A 267 -17.06 -37.57 -18.42
CA VAL A 267 -16.54 -36.61 -17.44
C VAL A 267 -15.71 -37.35 -16.40
N VAL A 268 -14.73 -36.67 -15.80
CA VAL A 268 -13.76 -37.27 -14.86
C VAL A 268 -14.02 -36.81 -13.43
N ALA A 269 -14.16 -35.50 -13.24
CA ALA A 269 -14.27 -34.87 -11.93
C ALA A 269 -15.12 -33.58 -12.02
N SER A 270 -15.55 -33.07 -10.87
CA SER A 270 -16.15 -31.73 -10.75
C SER A 270 -15.51 -30.96 -9.60
N MET A 271 -15.41 -29.65 -9.73
CA MET A 271 -14.93 -28.76 -8.66
C MET A 271 -15.68 -27.43 -8.68
N MET A 272 -15.88 -26.85 -7.51
CA MET A 272 -16.34 -25.47 -7.39
C MET A 272 -15.14 -24.54 -7.46
N GLY A 273 -15.10 -23.64 -8.43
CA GLY A 273 -14.05 -22.62 -8.52
C GLY A 273 -14.14 -21.61 -7.38
N GLY A 274 -13.04 -20.88 -7.13
CA GLY A 274 -13.03 -19.78 -6.16
C GLY A 274 -13.96 -18.61 -6.54
N ASP A 275 -14.40 -18.56 -7.79
CA ASP A 275 -15.42 -17.67 -8.33
C ASP A 275 -16.86 -18.19 -8.11
N GLY A 276 -17.03 -19.35 -7.48
CA GLY A 276 -18.35 -19.96 -7.28
C GLY A 276 -18.96 -20.60 -8.53
N ILE A 277 -18.18 -20.72 -9.62
CA ILE A 277 -18.60 -21.39 -10.84
C ILE A 277 -18.24 -22.87 -10.75
N LEU A 278 -19.23 -23.75 -10.96
CA LEU A 278 -19.03 -25.19 -11.01
C LEU A 278 -18.34 -25.56 -12.33
N ARG A 279 -17.17 -26.19 -12.23
CA ARG A 279 -16.38 -26.66 -13.36
C ARG A 279 -16.33 -28.19 -13.41
N ILE A 280 -16.34 -28.74 -14.61
CA ILE A 280 -16.31 -30.17 -14.91
C ILE A 280 -15.02 -30.48 -15.67
N LEU A 281 -14.29 -31.49 -15.22
CA LEU A 281 -13.10 -32.00 -15.88
C LEU A 281 -13.50 -33.03 -16.94
N MET A 282 -13.17 -32.74 -18.18
CA MET A 282 -13.39 -33.62 -19.32
C MET A 282 -12.24 -34.64 -19.48
N PRO A 283 -12.43 -35.75 -20.22
CA PRO A 283 -11.39 -36.77 -20.43
C PRO A 283 -10.13 -36.29 -21.13
N ASP A 284 -10.22 -35.16 -21.85
CA ASP A 284 -9.10 -34.48 -22.52
C ASP A 284 -8.39 -33.45 -21.61
N GLU A 285 -8.61 -33.54 -20.29
CA GLU A 285 -8.02 -32.70 -19.25
C GLU A 285 -8.44 -31.22 -19.27
N ARG A 286 -9.45 -30.84 -20.07
CA ARG A 286 -10.02 -29.49 -20.02
C ARG A 286 -11.03 -29.32 -18.89
N TRP A 287 -10.98 -28.17 -18.23
CA TRP A 287 -12.02 -27.73 -17.29
C TRP A 287 -13.03 -26.84 -18.00
N LEU A 288 -14.28 -27.28 -18.06
CA LEU A 288 -15.40 -26.55 -18.67
C LEU A 288 -16.38 -26.07 -17.60
N THR A 289 -17.16 -25.03 -17.91
CA THR A 289 -18.30 -24.67 -17.05
C THR A 289 -19.36 -25.77 -17.13
N LEU A 290 -20.25 -25.85 -16.14
CA LEU A 290 -21.34 -26.83 -16.18
C LEU A 290 -22.18 -26.71 -17.47
N ALA A 291 -22.49 -25.48 -17.91
CA ALA A 291 -23.29 -25.26 -19.12
C ALA A 291 -22.60 -25.81 -20.37
N ASP A 292 -21.31 -25.52 -20.52
CA ASP A 292 -20.52 -25.99 -21.67
C ASP A 292 -20.35 -27.52 -21.64
N ALA A 293 -20.09 -28.09 -20.47
CA ALA A 293 -19.98 -29.53 -20.30
C ALA A 293 -21.30 -30.26 -20.62
N ILE A 294 -22.46 -29.70 -20.22
CA ILE A 294 -23.77 -30.25 -20.57
C ILE A 294 -24.00 -30.22 -22.08
N LEU A 295 -23.64 -29.11 -22.75
CA LEU A 295 -23.77 -28.98 -24.19
C LEU A 295 -22.89 -30.00 -24.93
N GLU A 296 -21.63 -30.16 -24.51
CA GLU A 296 -20.68 -31.08 -25.13
C GLU A 296 -21.09 -32.55 -24.95
N VAL A 297 -21.56 -32.91 -23.74
CA VAL A 297 -22.07 -34.26 -23.44
C VAL A 297 -23.39 -34.55 -24.14
N SER A 298 -24.26 -33.56 -24.37
CA SER A 298 -25.57 -33.79 -25.01
C SER A 298 -25.52 -33.78 -26.53
N GLY A 299 -24.49 -33.17 -27.13
CA GLY A 299 -24.31 -33.09 -28.59
C GLY A 299 -23.64 -34.31 -29.23
N SER A 300 -23.18 -35.28 -28.44
CA SER A 300 -22.44 -36.49 -28.88
C SER A 300 -23.22 -37.78 -28.68
#